data_AF-A0AAE1BZN1-F1
#
_entry.id   AF-A0AAE1BZN1-F1
#
_cell.length_a   1.000
_cell.length_b   1.000
_cell.length_c   1.000
_cell.angle_alpha   90.00
_cell.angle_beta   90.00
_cell.angle_gamma   90.00
#
_symmetry.space_group_name_H-M   'P 1'
#
loop_
_entity.id
_entity.type
_entity.pdbx_description
1 polymer ?
#
loop_
_entity_poly.entity_id
_entity_poly.type
_entity_poly.pdbx_seq_one_letter_code
_entity_poly.pdbx_strand_id
1 'polypeptide(L)'
;MTFDETKEFCASIPGHRMAMTKKNTQIEVLKDLQNRAGGAQIWVDLVRSTVGLNIWEAIWGDGTPYKQTEASQVVNAIADDLSVSDLVVYRFLKQEFHDNLASKQYLPLCQANPLDNDEW
;
A
#
# COMPACT_ATOMS: atom_id res chain seq x y z
N MET A 1 4.11 -2.66 13.23
CA MET A 1 3.81 -4.02 12.74
C MET A 1 4.59 -4.23 11.45
N THR A 2 5.08 -5.43 11.20
CA THR A 2 5.62 -5.81 9.88
C THR A 2 4.53 -5.74 8.81
N PHE A 3 4.91 -5.83 7.54
CA PHE A 3 3.96 -5.85 6.45
C PHE A 3 2.98 -7.03 6.57
N ASP A 4 3.51 -8.23 6.82
CA ASP A 4 2.70 -9.45 6.96
C ASP A 4 1.81 -9.40 8.20
N GLU A 5 2.33 -8.95 9.35
CA GLU A 5 1.52 -8.72 10.56
C GLU A 5 0.37 -7.74 10.28
N THR A 6 0.61 -6.71 9.47
CA THR A 6 -0.42 -5.72 9.10
C THR A 6 -1.48 -6.35 8.20
N LYS A 7 -1.08 -7.16 7.21
CA LYS A 7 -2.03 -7.90 6.36
C LYS A 7 -2.90 -8.84 7.18
N GLU A 8 -2.29 -9.65 8.03
CA GLU A 8 -3.00 -10.59 8.90
C GLU A 8 -3.95 -9.87 9.85
N PHE A 9 -3.48 -8.80 10.50
CA PHE A 9 -4.29 -8.01 11.41
C PHE A 9 -5.51 -7.41 10.70
N CYS A 10 -5.33 -6.77 9.54
CA CYS A 10 -6.47 -6.19 8.83
C CYS A 10 -7.42 -7.26 8.29
N ALA A 11 -6.92 -8.42 7.87
CA ALA A 11 -7.75 -9.55 7.43
C ALA A 11 -8.51 -10.23 8.59
N SER A 12 -8.01 -10.13 9.84
CA SER A 12 -8.70 -10.65 11.02
C SER A 12 -9.97 -9.87 11.39
N ILE A 13 -10.12 -8.66 10.85
CA ILE A 13 -11.30 -7.82 11.06
C ILE A 13 -12.30 -8.11 9.92
N PRO A 14 -13.51 -8.62 10.19
CA PRO A 14 -14.48 -8.96 9.16
C PRO A 14 -14.74 -7.81 8.19
N GLY A 15 -14.69 -8.10 6.88
CA GLY A 15 -14.91 -7.12 5.83
C GLY A 15 -13.78 -6.11 5.63
N HIS A 16 -12.60 -6.31 6.25
CA HIS A 16 -11.46 -5.41 6.10
C HIS A 16 -10.29 -6.09 5.42
N ARG A 17 -9.41 -5.26 4.89
CA ARG A 17 -8.11 -5.63 4.33
C ARG A 17 -7.11 -4.51 4.57
N MET A 18 -5.87 -4.76 4.23
CA MET A 18 -4.86 -3.71 4.18
C MET A 18 -5.22 -2.67 3.10
N ALA A 19 -4.97 -1.39 3.38
CA ALA A 19 -5.44 -0.30 2.53
C ALA A 19 -4.83 -0.29 1.13
N MET A 20 -5.68 -0.05 0.12
CA MET A 20 -5.30 0.20 -1.27
C MET A 20 -5.92 1.51 -1.75
N THR A 21 -5.07 2.50 -1.99
CA THR A 21 -5.46 3.87 -2.30
C THR A 21 -5.26 4.16 -3.78
N LYS A 22 -6.18 3.66 -4.62
CA LYS A 22 -6.08 3.69 -6.09
C LYS A 22 -6.66 4.95 -6.72
N LYS A 23 -7.53 5.68 -6.00
CA LYS A 23 -8.21 6.89 -6.46
C LYS A 23 -7.59 8.15 -5.86
N ASN A 24 -7.70 9.28 -6.56
CA ASN A 24 -7.18 10.57 -6.06
C ASN A 24 -7.78 10.96 -4.71
N THR A 25 -9.09 10.74 -4.53
CA THR A 25 -9.76 11.03 -3.26
C THR A 25 -9.26 10.18 -2.10
N GLN A 26 -8.85 8.93 -2.36
CA GLN A 26 -8.28 8.04 -1.35
C GLN A 26 -6.86 8.47 -0.95
N ILE A 27 -6.09 9.01 -1.89
CA ILE A 27 -4.78 9.59 -1.61
C ILE A 27 -4.89 10.81 -0.69
N GLU A 28 -5.86 11.69 -0.91
CA GLU A 28 -6.07 12.84 -0.03
C GLU A 28 -6.45 12.42 1.40
N VAL A 29 -7.28 11.38 1.54
CA VAL A 29 -7.56 10.78 2.86
C VAL A 29 -6.30 10.21 3.50
N LEU A 30 -5.45 9.53 2.72
CA LEU A 30 -4.19 8.97 3.23
C LEU A 30 -3.21 10.06 3.70
N LYS A 31 -3.14 11.19 2.98
CA LYS A 31 -2.36 12.38 3.39
C LYS A 31 -2.86 12.95 4.72
N ASP A 32 -4.18 13.12 4.87
CA ASP A 32 -4.77 13.61 6.13
C ASP A 32 -4.47 12.65 7.29
N LEU A 33 -4.62 11.34 7.07
CA LEU A 33 -4.30 10.32 8.08
C LEU A 33 -2.83 10.36 8.50
N GLN A 34 -1.90 10.46 7.54
CA GLN A 34 -0.46 10.60 7.84
C GLN A 34 -0.18 11.86 8.65
N ASN A 35 -0.79 12.99 8.31
CA ASN A 35 -0.61 14.25 9.03
C ASN A 35 -1.13 14.15 10.47
N ARG A 36 -2.31 13.55 10.68
CA ARG A 36 -2.88 13.30 12.02
C ARG A 36 -2.03 12.32 12.84
N ALA A 37 -1.35 11.39 12.18
CA ALA A 37 -0.40 10.47 12.80
C ALA A 37 0.99 11.09 13.02
N GLY A 38 1.15 12.42 12.89
CA GLY A 38 2.42 13.11 13.14
C GLY A 38 3.50 12.83 12.09
N GLY A 39 3.10 12.55 10.85
CA GLY A 39 4.03 12.21 9.76
C GLY A 39 4.54 10.76 9.83
N ALA A 40 3.87 9.90 10.58
CA ALA A 40 4.22 8.49 10.67
C ALA A 40 4.17 7.78 9.31
N GLN A 41 5.00 6.75 9.17
CA GLN A 41 5.03 5.88 8.02
C GLN A 41 3.90 4.87 8.13
N ILE A 42 3.16 4.70 7.05
CA ILE A 42 1.95 3.88 7.03
C ILE A 42 2.11 2.81 5.97
N TRP A 43 1.84 1.56 6.30
CA TRP A 43 1.82 0.52 5.31
C TRP A 43 0.60 0.61 4.39
N VAL A 44 0.80 0.31 3.11
CA VAL A 44 -0.27 0.15 2.11
C VAL A 44 -0.04 -1.17 1.38
N ASP A 45 -1.11 -1.78 0.84
CA ASP A 45 -1.02 -3.07 0.16
C ASP A 45 -0.49 -2.90 -1.27
N LEU A 46 0.73 -2.41 -1.39
CA LEU A 46 1.45 -2.18 -2.63
C LEU A 46 2.79 -2.89 -2.53
N VAL A 47 3.05 -3.80 -3.47
CA VAL A 47 4.23 -4.68 -3.49
C VAL A 47 5.07 -4.40 -4.72
N ARG A 48 6.39 -4.56 -4.60
CA ARG A 48 7.29 -4.54 -5.73
C ARG A 48 7.39 -5.94 -6.31
N SER A 49 7.00 -6.10 -7.57
CA SER A 49 7.01 -7.38 -8.26
C SER A 49 7.81 -7.29 -9.55
N THR A 50 8.44 -8.39 -9.96
CA THR A 50 8.96 -8.53 -11.32
C THR A 50 7.83 -8.81 -12.30
N VAL A 51 7.81 -8.09 -13.41
CA VAL A 51 6.92 -8.32 -14.55
C VAL A 51 7.79 -8.57 -15.78
N GLY A 52 7.65 -9.72 -16.43
CA GLY A 52 8.42 -10.08 -17.62
C GLY A 52 9.93 -10.24 -17.38
N LEU A 53 10.76 -9.71 -18.29
CA LEU A 53 12.22 -9.85 -18.31
C LEU A 53 12.92 -8.89 -17.30
N ASN A 54 12.61 -9.02 -16.01
CA ASN A 54 13.21 -8.23 -14.91
C ASN A 54 12.82 -6.74 -14.83
N ILE A 55 11.64 -6.37 -15.29
CA ILE A 55 11.11 -5.03 -15.04
C ILE A 55 10.44 -5.04 -13.66
N TRP A 56 10.93 -4.19 -12.76
CA TRP A 56 10.29 -4.00 -11.46
C TRP A 56 9.09 -3.07 -11.60
N GLU A 57 7.93 -3.53 -11.16
CA GLU A 57 6.70 -2.73 -11.11
C GLU A 57 6.08 -2.77 -9.72
N ALA A 58 5.45 -1.67 -9.34
CA ALA A 58 4.61 -1.62 -8.15
C ALA A 58 3.22 -2.17 -8.51
N ILE A 59 2.73 -3.15 -7.75
CA ILE A 59 1.47 -3.85 -7.97
C ILE A 59 0.66 -3.82 -6.68
N TRP A 60 -0.61 -3.45 -6.76
CA TRP A 60 -1.52 -3.50 -5.62
C TRP A 60 -1.81 -4.94 -5.21
N GLY A 61 -2.18 -5.18 -3.95
CA GLY A 61 -2.42 -6.53 -3.42
C GLY A 61 -3.48 -7.36 -4.13
N ASP A 62 -4.34 -6.73 -4.94
CA ASP A 62 -5.31 -7.41 -5.81
C ASP A 62 -4.80 -7.65 -7.25
N GLY A 63 -3.52 -7.42 -7.51
CA GLY A 63 -2.88 -7.61 -8.82
C GLY A 63 -2.98 -6.43 -9.78
N THR A 64 -3.69 -5.35 -9.42
CA THR A 64 -3.78 -4.16 -10.29
C THR A 64 -2.42 -3.45 -10.37
N PRO A 65 -1.85 -3.21 -11.57
CA PRO A 65 -0.61 -2.44 -11.71
C PRO A 65 -0.79 -1.00 -11.23
N TYR A 66 0.14 -0.49 -10.42
CA TYR A 66 0.06 0.88 -9.87
C TYR A 66 -0.11 1.94 -10.95
N LYS A 67 0.66 1.83 -12.03
CA LYS A 67 0.64 2.74 -13.20
C LYS A 67 -0.72 2.83 -13.91
N GLN A 68 -1.63 1.90 -13.64
CA GLN A 68 -2.99 1.88 -14.21
C GLN A 68 -4.04 2.50 -13.29
N THR A 69 -3.62 3.13 -12.19
CA THR A 69 -4.53 3.74 -11.21
C THR A 69 -4.44 5.26 -11.23
N GLU A 70 -5.47 5.97 -10.74
CA GLU A 70 -5.41 7.44 -10.62
C GLU A 70 -4.29 7.86 -9.67
N ALA A 71 -4.03 7.07 -8.64
CA ALA A 71 -2.99 7.32 -7.65
C ALA A 71 -1.59 7.53 -8.26
N SER A 72 -1.24 6.84 -9.36
CA SER A 72 0.05 7.02 -10.02
C SER A 72 0.20 8.35 -10.78
N GLN A 73 -0.89 9.10 -10.92
CA GLN A 73 -0.87 10.42 -11.55
C GLN A 73 -0.55 11.54 -10.54
N VAL A 74 -0.74 11.28 -9.25
CA VAL A 74 -0.67 12.30 -8.18
C VAL A 74 0.34 11.98 -7.09
N VAL A 75 0.81 10.73 -7.01
CA VAL A 75 1.80 10.26 -6.05
C VAL A 75 2.87 9.48 -6.80
N ASN A 76 4.11 9.57 -6.36
CA ASN A 76 5.20 8.78 -6.91
C ASN A 76 5.38 7.49 -6.11
N ALA A 77 5.73 6.41 -6.81
CA ALA A 77 6.28 5.20 -6.20
C ALA A 77 7.80 5.18 -6.41
N ILE A 78 8.54 5.34 -5.32
CA ILE A 78 9.99 5.47 -5.28
C ILE A 78 10.59 4.16 -4.78
N ALA A 79 11.56 3.66 -5.55
CA ALA A 79 12.40 2.54 -5.15
C ALA A 79 13.65 3.08 -4.43
N ASP A 80 13.60 3.13 -3.11
CA ASP A 80 14.72 3.51 -2.23
C ASP A 80 15.63 2.31 -1.92
N ASP A 81 15.05 1.11 -1.80
CA ASP A 81 15.75 -0.12 -1.43
C ASP A 81 16.02 -0.96 -2.68
N LEU A 82 17.29 -1.32 -2.90
CA LEU A 82 17.73 -2.14 -4.03
C LEU A 82 17.99 -3.61 -3.61
N SER A 83 17.63 -4.00 -2.39
CA SER A 83 17.76 -5.38 -1.97
C SER A 83 16.92 -6.31 -2.84
N VAL A 84 17.54 -7.41 -3.24
CA VAL A 84 16.95 -8.44 -4.12
C VAL A 84 16.65 -9.75 -3.37
N SER A 85 16.96 -9.81 -2.07
CA SER A 85 16.81 -11.02 -1.26
C SER A 85 15.47 -11.14 -0.54
N ASP A 86 14.79 -10.01 -0.34
CA ASP A 86 13.62 -9.91 0.54
C ASP A 86 12.40 -9.39 -0.24
N LEU A 87 11.20 -9.66 0.28
CA LEU A 87 9.98 -9.05 -0.23
C LEU A 87 10.04 -7.53 -0.02
N VAL A 88 10.05 -6.79 -1.14
CA VAL A 88 10.06 -5.34 -1.15
C VAL A 88 8.62 -4.82 -1.30
N VAL A 89 8.20 -4.00 -0.35
CA VAL A 89 6.82 -3.50 -0.21
C VAL A 89 6.83 -2.00 0.04
N TYR A 90 5.71 -1.33 -0.24
CA TYR A 90 5.64 0.12 -0.16
C TYR A 90 4.95 0.61 1.11
N ARG A 91 5.50 1.70 1.67
CA ARG A 91 4.90 2.51 2.72
C ARG A 91 4.63 3.91 2.21
N PHE A 92 3.63 4.58 2.77
CA PHE A 92 3.39 5.99 2.54
C PHE A 92 4.23 6.84 3.49
N LEU A 93 5.02 7.75 2.95
CA LEU A 93 5.94 8.64 3.67
C LEU A 93 6.06 9.95 2.90
N LYS A 94 5.93 11.10 3.57
CA LYS A 94 6.11 12.43 2.96
C LYS A 94 5.30 12.62 1.67
N GLN A 95 4.07 12.11 1.66
CA GLN A 95 3.17 12.16 0.52
C GLN A 95 3.59 11.32 -0.71
N GLU A 96 4.54 10.41 -0.55
CA GLU A 96 5.04 9.50 -1.59
C GLU A 96 4.95 8.03 -1.13
N PHE A 97 4.95 7.09 -2.07
CA PHE A 97 5.13 5.68 -1.76
C PHE A 97 6.60 5.32 -1.86
N HIS A 98 7.19 4.85 -0.77
CA HIS A 98 8.58 4.43 -0.72
C HIS A 98 8.67 2.94 -0.42
N ASP A 99 9.46 2.21 -1.19
CA ASP A 99 9.68 0.81 -0.92
C ASP A 99 10.61 0.56 0.28
N ASN A 100 10.42 -0.60 0.93
CA ASN A 100 11.25 -1.08 2.02
C ASN A 100 11.13 -2.60 2.17
N LEU A 101 11.94 -3.15 3.06
CA LEU A 101 11.81 -4.53 3.51
C LEU A 101 10.50 -4.74 4.28
N ALA A 102 9.77 -5.80 3.92
CA ALA A 102 8.54 -6.21 4.60
C ALA A 102 8.72 -6.45 6.12
N SER A 103 9.95 -6.73 6.56
CA SER A 103 10.32 -6.96 7.97
C SER A 103 10.39 -5.69 8.83
N LYS A 104 10.37 -4.49 8.23
CA LYS A 104 10.34 -3.23 8.99
C LYS A 104 8.98 -3.00 9.64
N GLN A 105 8.97 -2.20 10.70
CA GLN A 105 7.74 -1.91 11.44
C GLN A 105 7.23 -0.50 11.18
N TYR A 106 6.00 -0.41 10.69
CA TYR A 106 5.28 0.86 10.48
C TYR A 106 3.84 0.76 11.00
N LEU A 107 3.07 1.85 10.87
CA LEU A 107 1.67 1.87 11.29
C LEU A 107 0.81 1.03 10.32
N PRO A 108 -0.10 0.20 10.86
CA PRO A 108 -1.09 -0.48 10.05
C PRO A 108 -2.18 0.49 9.58
N LEU A 109 -2.67 0.27 8.36
CA LEU A 109 -3.88 0.94 7.88
C LEU A 109 -4.81 -0.10 7.26
N CYS A 110 -5.93 -0.33 7.94
CA CYS A 110 -6.99 -1.20 7.45
C CYS A 110 -8.05 -0.38 6.73
N GLN A 111 -8.52 -0.92 5.62
CA GLN A 111 -9.59 -0.37 4.80
C GLN A 111 -10.73 -1.38 4.78
N ALA A 112 -11.95 -0.91 5.07
CA ALA A 112 -13.14 -1.70 4.81
C ALA A 112 -13.24 -1.98 3.30
N ASN A 113 -13.46 -3.24 2.93
CA ASN A 113 -13.91 -3.55 1.60
C ASN A 113 -15.21 -2.78 1.36
N PRO A 114 -15.42 -2.17 0.17
CA PRO A 114 -16.78 -1.85 -0.20
C PRO A 114 -17.56 -3.16 -0.02
N LEU A 115 -18.61 -3.14 0.80
CA LEU A 115 -19.57 -4.23 0.84
C LEU A 115 -19.95 -4.47 -0.61
N ASP A 116 -19.85 -5.70 -1.09
CA ASP A 116 -20.48 -6.06 -2.36
C ASP A 116 -21.92 -5.58 -2.24
N ASN A 117 -22.29 -4.58 -3.04
CA ASN A 117 -23.65 -4.09 -3.14
C ASN A 117 -24.44 -5.15 -3.92
N ASP A 118 -24.56 -6.34 -3.36
CA ASP A 118 -25.45 -7.39 -3.85
C ASP A 118 -26.60 -7.49 -2.86
N GLU A 119 -27.67 -6.78 -3.21
CA GLU A 119 -29.08 -7.11 -3.00
C GLU A 119 -29.56 -7.53 -1.59
N TRP A 120 -30.36 -6.67 -0.96
CA TRP A 120 -31.41 -7.05 0.00
C TRP A 120 -32.77 -6.61 -0.52
#